data_AF-A0A956JHL9-F1
#
_entry.id   AF-A0A956JHL9-F1
#
_cell.length_a   1.000
_cell.length_b   1.000
_cell.length_c   1.000
_cell.angle_alpha   90.00
_cell.angle_beta   90.00
_cell.angle_gamma   90.00
#
_symmetry.space_group_name_H-M   'P 1'
#
loop_
_entity.id
_entity.type
_entity.pdbx_description
1 polymer ?
#
loop_
_entity_poly.entity_id
_entity_poly.type
_entity_poly.pdbx_seq_one_letter_code
_entity_poly.pdbx_strand_id
1 'polypeptide(L)'
;MAWSLALAACAGDDGAGVETETASTGGGSSSEVTTGASVGGTSTDGETTGGETTGGETTGGETSGGVELDCADLPLCDGFDEAAPGGPPDPARWEVVSPNCSGAGALEVDGEVAYAGAASLRIDGAGGYCDHIFIANSAAVEAITAGGSAVYGRLFVRFADPLGQGHVTFLTLRDDADGGR
;
A
#
# COMPACT_ATOMS: atom_id res chain seq x y z
N MET A 1 -4.02 -25.17 15.51
CA MET A 1 -5.15 -24.21 15.53
C MET A 1 -4.66 -23.09 14.64
N ALA A 2 -5.34 -22.82 13.52
CA ALA A 2 -4.81 -21.98 12.44
C ALA A 2 -5.23 -20.51 12.62
N TRP A 3 -4.26 -19.59 12.67
CA TRP A 3 -4.48 -18.16 12.91
C TRP A 3 -4.13 -17.32 11.69
N SER A 4 -5.05 -16.94 10.81
CA SER A 4 -4.71 -16.17 9.61
C SER A 4 -4.64 -14.65 9.86
N LEU A 5 -3.57 -14.00 9.37
CA LEU A 5 -3.44 -12.55 9.19
C LEU A 5 -3.91 -12.20 7.78
N ALA A 6 -4.63 -11.11 7.56
CA ALA A 6 -5.03 -10.72 6.20
C ALA A 6 -5.02 -9.18 6.04
N LEU A 7 -4.21 -8.62 5.13
CA LEU A 7 -4.18 -7.18 4.77
C LEU A 7 -5.10 -6.73 3.59
N ALA A 8 -6.09 -5.82 3.76
CA ALA A 8 -7.03 -5.33 2.72
C ALA A 8 -6.86 -3.83 2.37
N ALA A 9 -7.78 -3.24 1.60
CA ALA A 9 -8.19 -1.84 1.70
C ALA A 9 -9.59 -1.78 1.07
N CYS A 10 -10.62 -1.21 1.72
CA CYS A 10 -11.95 -1.08 1.09
C CYS A 10 -12.73 0.16 1.51
N ALA A 11 -12.88 1.17 0.65
CA ALA A 11 -13.85 2.24 0.87
C ALA A 11 -15.28 1.70 0.78
N GLY A 12 -16.00 1.62 1.91
CA GLY A 12 -17.45 1.37 1.91
C GLY A 12 -18.23 2.61 1.45
N ASP A 13 -18.62 2.68 0.18
CA ASP A 13 -19.48 3.76 -0.33
C ASP A 13 -20.96 3.38 -0.17
N ASP A 14 -21.62 3.90 0.87
CA ASP A 14 -23.07 3.81 1.03
C ASP A 14 -23.78 4.88 0.15
N GLY A 15 -24.03 4.47 -1.11
CA GLY A 15 -25.03 4.93 -2.10
C GLY A 15 -25.67 6.33 -2.10
N ALA A 16 -25.77 6.90 -3.32
CA ALA A 16 -27.00 7.53 -3.84
C ALA A 16 -26.94 7.77 -5.37
N GLY A 17 -28.00 7.37 -6.08
CA GLY A 17 -28.42 8.04 -7.33
C GLY A 17 -28.28 7.27 -8.64
N VAL A 18 -29.31 6.50 -9.00
CA VAL A 18 -29.64 6.15 -10.39
C VAL A 18 -30.06 7.41 -11.14
N GLU A 19 -29.45 7.67 -12.29
CA GLU A 19 -30.13 8.27 -13.46
C GLU A 19 -29.61 7.55 -14.70
N THR A 20 -30.52 6.92 -15.43
CA THR A 20 -30.28 6.26 -16.71
C THR A 20 -30.47 7.29 -17.81
N GLU A 21 -29.46 7.58 -18.61
CA GLU A 21 -29.64 8.25 -19.90
C GLU A 21 -28.91 7.43 -20.97
N THR A 22 -29.68 7.02 -21.97
CA THR A 22 -29.24 6.23 -23.13
C THR A 22 -29.00 7.17 -24.31
N ALA A 23 -28.27 6.70 -25.33
CA ALA A 23 -28.12 7.26 -26.69
C ALA A 23 -26.96 8.27 -26.87
N SER A 24 -26.28 8.37 -28.01
CA SER A 24 -26.22 7.62 -29.27
C SER A 24 -25.02 8.15 -30.06
N THR A 25 -24.46 7.30 -30.90
CA THR A 25 -23.49 7.60 -31.96
C THR A 25 -23.93 8.73 -32.92
N GLY A 26 -22.98 9.58 -33.29
CA GLY A 26 -22.99 10.53 -34.43
C GLY A 26 -21.87 11.55 -34.22
N GLY A 27 -20.95 11.89 -35.14
CA GLY A 27 -20.91 11.74 -36.60
C GLY A 27 -20.69 13.12 -37.24
N GLY A 28 -19.44 13.45 -37.61
CA GLY A 28 -19.02 14.62 -38.43
C GLY A 28 -18.69 15.89 -37.63
N SER A 29 -17.89 16.86 -38.09
CA SER A 29 -16.97 17.02 -39.23
C SER A 29 -16.13 18.28 -38.94
N SER A 30 -14.95 18.40 -39.57
CA SER A 30 -13.91 19.44 -39.41
C SER A 30 -14.37 20.90 -39.36
N SER A 31 -13.55 21.74 -38.71
CA SER A 31 -13.01 22.99 -39.29
C SER A 31 -11.79 23.48 -38.50
N GLU A 32 -10.69 23.71 -39.21
CA GLU A 32 -9.51 24.45 -38.75
C GLU A 32 -9.81 25.96 -38.72
N VAL A 33 -9.28 26.68 -37.73
CA VAL A 33 -8.83 28.08 -37.89
C VAL A 33 -7.60 28.31 -36.99
N THR A 34 -6.64 28.98 -37.61
CA THR A 34 -5.26 29.25 -37.25
C THR A 34 -5.06 30.48 -36.34
N THR A 35 -3.81 30.58 -35.86
CA THR A 35 -3.01 31.79 -35.57
C THR A 35 -3.10 32.50 -34.21
N GLY A 36 -1.93 32.66 -33.58
CA GLY A 36 -1.65 33.67 -32.56
C GLY A 36 -0.37 33.41 -31.75
N ALA A 37 0.80 33.62 -32.36
CA ALA A 37 2.08 33.69 -31.64
C ALA A 37 2.26 35.05 -30.94
N SER A 38 3.03 35.11 -29.85
CA SER A 38 4.35 35.78 -29.78
C SER A 38 4.74 36.40 -28.42
N VAL A 39 6.05 36.37 -28.15
CA VAL A 39 6.94 37.15 -27.23
C VAL A 39 6.65 37.05 -25.71
N GLY A 40 7.59 36.74 -24.81
CA GLY A 40 9.05 36.85 -24.79
C GLY A 40 9.47 37.84 -23.68
N GLY A 41 10.36 37.43 -22.78
CA GLY A 41 10.87 38.28 -21.69
C GLY A 41 11.91 37.57 -20.82
N THR A 42 13.18 37.72 -21.19
CA THR A 42 14.39 37.36 -20.43
C THR A 42 14.77 38.47 -19.43
N SER A 43 15.63 38.12 -18.45
CA SER A 43 16.58 38.95 -17.66
C SER A 43 16.31 38.94 -16.13
N THR A 44 17.27 38.86 -15.19
CA THR A 44 18.73 38.60 -15.13
C THR A 44 19.10 38.30 -13.66
N ASP A 45 20.35 37.84 -13.46
CA ASP A 45 21.06 37.40 -12.26
C ASP A 45 20.97 38.21 -10.95
N GLY A 46 21.30 37.52 -9.85
CA GLY A 46 21.64 38.11 -8.55
C GLY A 46 22.37 37.14 -7.63
N GLU A 47 23.70 37.07 -7.78
CA GLU A 47 24.65 36.43 -6.88
C GLU A 47 24.77 37.20 -5.56
N THR A 48 24.86 36.52 -4.42
CA THR A 48 25.42 37.11 -3.18
C THR A 48 26.04 36.06 -2.26
N THR A 49 27.28 36.32 -1.89
CA THR A 49 28.17 35.54 -1.02
C THR A 49 28.07 35.99 0.45
N GLY A 50 28.24 35.05 1.38
CA GLY A 50 28.54 35.27 2.81
C GLY A 50 27.63 34.44 3.72
N GLY A 51 28.07 33.77 4.78
CA GLY A 51 29.37 33.68 5.43
C GLY A 51 29.21 32.66 6.58
N GLU A 52 30.33 32.02 6.91
CA GLU A 52 30.53 30.98 7.91
C GLU A 52 30.02 31.36 9.31
N THR A 53 29.22 30.48 9.93
CA THR A 53 29.11 30.39 11.40
C THR A 53 29.03 28.92 11.82
N THR A 54 30.11 28.48 12.46
CA THR A 54 30.30 27.18 13.09
C THR A 54 29.40 27.07 14.33
N GLY A 55 28.26 26.41 14.18
CA GLY A 55 27.45 25.89 15.28
C GLY A 55 27.65 24.39 15.38
N GLY A 56 28.52 23.95 16.28
CA GLY A 56 28.66 22.54 16.62
C GLY A 56 27.42 22.07 17.37
N GLU A 57 26.45 21.54 16.64
CA GLU A 57 25.35 20.79 17.23
C GLU A 57 25.87 19.41 17.60
N THR A 58 26.19 19.22 18.89
CA THR A 58 26.33 17.88 19.45
C THR A 58 24.97 17.20 19.39
N THR A 59 24.72 16.47 18.31
CA THR A 59 23.66 15.45 18.25
C THR A 59 23.98 14.42 19.32
N GLY A 60 23.34 14.56 20.48
CA GLY A 60 23.26 13.49 21.47
C GLY A 60 22.50 12.35 20.83
N GLY A 61 23.24 11.44 20.19
CA GLY A 61 22.71 10.17 19.73
C GLY A 61 22.27 9.40 20.96
N GLU A 62 20.98 9.47 21.28
CA GLU A 62 20.35 8.49 22.14
C GLU A 62 20.47 7.15 21.41
N THR A 63 21.51 6.39 21.75
CA THR A 63 21.58 4.98 21.40
C THR A 63 20.48 4.31 22.20
N SER A 64 19.26 4.29 21.64
CA SER A 64 18.20 3.41 22.12
C SER A 64 18.79 2.00 22.06
N GLY A 65 19.06 1.43 23.24
CA GLY A 65 19.55 0.06 23.41
C GLY A 65 18.48 -0.98 23.09
N GLY A 66 17.68 -0.72 22.05
CA GLY A 66 16.82 -1.72 21.45
C GLY A 66 17.69 -2.69 20.67
N VAL A 67 17.49 -3.98 20.90
CA VAL A 67 18.02 -5.02 20.02
C VAL A 67 17.42 -4.75 18.63
N GLU A 68 18.27 -4.42 17.66
CA GLU A 68 17.86 -4.39 16.26
C GLU A 68 17.50 -5.84 15.88
N LEU A 69 16.22 -6.07 15.60
CA LEU A 69 15.76 -7.38 15.15
C LEU A 69 16.03 -7.50 13.65
N ASP A 70 16.92 -8.42 13.30
CA ASP A 70 17.19 -8.76 11.92
C ASP A 70 16.01 -9.56 11.34
N CYS A 71 15.75 -9.36 10.05
CA CYS A 71 14.69 -10.03 9.30
C CYS A 71 14.77 -11.57 9.44
N ALA A 72 15.99 -12.11 9.51
CA ALA A 72 16.27 -13.53 9.65
C ALA A 72 15.85 -14.12 11.02
N ASP A 73 15.72 -13.29 12.05
CA ASP A 73 15.34 -13.72 13.41
C ASP A 73 13.83 -13.64 13.65
N LEU A 74 13.08 -13.11 12.68
CA LEU A 74 11.63 -12.97 12.78
C LEU A 74 10.92 -14.19 12.19
N PRO A 75 9.85 -14.70 12.83
CA PRO A 75 9.02 -15.76 12.25
C PRO A 75 8.41 -15.41 10.89
N LEU A 76 8.29 -14.11 10.61
CA LEU A 76 7.87 -13.58 9.33
C LEU A 76 8.53 -12.22 9.09
N CYS A 77 9.19 -12.12 7.96
CA CYS A 77 9.71 -10.87 7.45
C CYS A 77 9.77 -10.97 5.92
N ASP A 78 9.28 -9.94 5.23
CA ASP A 78 9.31 -9.87 3.78
C ASP A 78 9.40 -8.42 3.30
N GLY A 79 10.38 -8.16 2.43
CA GLY A 79 10.51 -6.91 1.68
C GLY A 79 9.94 -7.02 0.25
N PHE A 80 9.53 -8.22 -0.17
CA PHE A 80 9.04 -8.58 -1.50
C PHE A 80 10.08 -8.57 -2.64
N ASP A 81 11.37 -8.40 -2.31
CA ASP A 81 12.46 -8.34 -3.29
C ASP A 81 12.78 -9.68 -3.99
N GLU A 82 12.38 -10.82 -3.41
CA GLU A 82 12.68 -12.14 -3.97
C GLU A 82 11.70 -12.55 -5.08
N ALA A 83 10.47 -12.06 -5.01
CA ALA A 83 9.44 -12.36 -5.99
C ALA A 83 9.59 -11.44 -7.21
N ALA A 84 9.29 -11.97 -8.40
CA ALA A 84 9.42 -11.20 -9.64
C ALA A 84 8.33 -10.13 -9.74
N PRO A 85 8.67 -8.88 -10.14
CA PRO A 85 7.67 -7.84 -10.40
C PRO A 85 6.60 -8.27 -11.42
N GLY A 86 5.36 -7.85 -11.19
CA GLY A 86 4.16 -8.26 -11.93
C GLY A 86 3.67 -9.68 -11.63
N GLY A 87 4.36 -10.40 -10.74
CA GLY A 87 3.99 -11.74 -10.28
C GLY A 87 3.31 -11.73 -8.91
N PRO A 88 2.81 -12.89 -8.45
CA PRO A 88 2.33 -13.04 -7.08
C PRO A 88 3.50 -12.99 -6.07
N PRO A 89 3.22 -12.74 -4.78
CA PRO A 89 4.20 -12.89 -3.71
C PRO A 89 4.68 -14.34 -3.59
N ASP A 90 5.79 -14.55 -2.88
CA ASP A 90 6.35 -15.89 -2.66
C ASP A 90 5.32 -16.83 -1.99
N PRO A 91 4.85 -17.89 -2.67
CA PRO A 91 3.83 -18.79 -2.12
C PRO A 91 4.37 -19.69 -1.00
N ALA A 92 5.70 -19.77 -0.81
CA ALA A 92 6.28 -20.43 0.35
C ALA A 92 6.08 -19.61 1.63
N ARG A 93 5.84 -18.29 1.51
CA ARG A 93 5.66 -17.36 2.62
C ARG A 93 4.25 -16.82 2.75
N TRP A 94 3.52 -16.65 1.65
CA TRP A 94 2.20 -16.04 1.65
C TRP A 94 1.16 -16.90 0.96
N GLU A 95 0.00 -17.01 1.60
CA GLU A 95 -1.22 -17.51 0.98
C GLU A 95 -2.06 -16.33 0.51
N VAL A 96 -2.57 -16.37 -0.73
CA VAL A 96 -3.54 -15.38 -1.21
C VAL A 96 -4.94 -15.84 -0.83
N VAL A 97 -5.68 -15.01 -0.10
CA VAL A 97 -6.99 -15.37 0.45
C VAL A 97 -8.05 -14.30 0.20
N SER A 98 -9.29 -14.76 -0.01
CA SER A 98 -10.51 -13.94 -0.05
C SER A 98 -11.62 -14.63 0.75
N PRO A 99 -11.68 -14.42 2.08
CA PRO A 99 -12.68 -15.07 2.93
C PRO A 99 -14.13 -14.85 2.46
N ASN A 100 -14.93 -15.92 2.41
CA ASN A 100 -16.36 -15.93 2.04
C ASN A 100 -16.66 -15.79 0.54
N CYS A 101 -16.06 -14.85 -0.18
CA CYS A 101 -16.21 -14.73 -1.63
C CYS A 101 -15.02 -14.02 -2.27
N SER A 102 -14.83 -14.26 -3.57
CA SER A 102 -13.85 -13.57 -4.41
C SER A 102 -14.54 -12.84 -5.57
N GLY A 103 -13.86 -11.83 -6.09
CA GLY A 103 -14.37 -10.88 -7.08
C GLY A 103 -13.23 -10.36 -7.95
N ALA A 104 -13.23 -9.07 -8.24
CA ALA A 104 -12.25 -8.41 -9.11
C ALA A 104 -11.00 -7.89 -8.37
N GLY A 105 -10.85 -8.19 -7.08
CA GLY A 105 -9.64 -7.84 -6.32
C GLY A 105 -8.38 -8.48 -6.92
N ALA A 106 -7.29 -7.72 -6.94
CA ALA A 106 -6.01 -8.15 -7.51
C ALA A 106 -4.83 -7.81 -6.59
N LEU A 107 -3.73 -8.53 -6.75
CA LEU A 107 -2.47 -8.23 -6.12
C LEU A 107 -1.30 -8.62 -7.03
N GLU A 108 -0.20 -7.90 -6.88
CA GLU A 108 1.05 -8.18 -7.59
C GLU A 108 2.23 -7.57 -6.84
N VAL A 109 3.42 -8.11 -7.08
CA VAL A 109 4.67 -7.49 -6.65
C VAL A 109 4.95 -6.31 -7.57
N ASP A 110 4.97 -5.10 -7.02
CA ASP A 110 5.26 -3.86 -7.71
C ASP A 110 6.75 -3.56 -7.65
N GLY A 111 7.40 -3.37 -8.80
CA GLY A 111 8.82 -3.02 -8.93
C GLY A 111 9.09 -1.52 -9.13
N GLU A 112 8.05 -0.68 -9.14
CA GLU A 112 8.14 0.77 -9.32
C GLU A 112 8.05 1.52 -8.00
N VAL A 113 7.32 0.97 -7.02
CA VAL A 113 7.10 1.57 -5.70
C VAL A 113 7.59 0.63 -4.62
N ALA A 114 8.48 1.13 -3.76
CA ALA A 114 8.96 0.40 -2.59
C ALA A 114 9.23 1.35 -1.41
N TYR A 115 9.05 0.86 -0.18
CA TYR A 115 9.52 1.58 1.03
C TYR A 115 11.04 1.41 1.21
N ALA A 116 11.52 0.18 1.01
CA ALA A 116 12.92 -0.21 1.01
C ALA A 116 13.11 -1.32 -0.03
N GLY A 117 14.33 -1.54 -0.50
CA GLY A 117 14.59 -2.52 -1.56
C GLY A 117 14.12 -2.02 -2.94
N ALA A 118 13.80 -2.97 -3.80
CA ALA A 118 13.40 -2.74 -5.19
C ALA A 118 11.91 -3.03 -5.44
N ALA A 119 11.20 -3.65 -4.50
CA ALA A 119 9.81 -4.03 -4.69
C ALA A 119 8.93 -3.81 -3.45
N SER A 120 7.62 -3.84 -3.66
CA SER A 120 6.61 -3.99 -2.61
C SER A 120 5.43 -4.83 -3.10
N LEU A 121 4.55 -5.26 -2.20
CA LEU A 121 3.28 -5.86 -2.61
C LEU A 121 2.23 -4.78 -2.81
N ARG A 122 1.66 -4.72 -4.01
CA ARG A 122 0.49 -3.91 -4.33
C ARG A 122 -0.77 -4.76 -4.22
N ILE A 123 -1.81 -4.18 -3.61
CA ILE A 123 -3.14 -4.79 -3.48
C ILE A 123 -4.17 -3.78 -3.97
N ASP A 124 -4.99 -4.17 -4.94
CA ASP A 124 -6.08 -3.37 -5.49
C ASP A 124 -7.42 -4.03 -5.14
N GLY A 125 -8.09 -3.50 -4.12
CA GLY A 125 -9.46 -3.89 -3.80
C GLY A 125 -10.43 -3.18 -4.73
N ALA A 126 -11.13 -3.90 -5.60
CA ALA A 126 -12.06 -3.31 -6.59
C ALA A 126 -13.37 -2.76 -5.98
N GLY A 127 -13.37 -2.50 -4.66
CA GLY A 127 -14.42 -1.84 -3.91
C GLY A 127 -15.27 -2.77 -3.06
N GLY A 128 -16.19 -3.49 -3.70
CA GLY A 128 -17.26 -4.24 -3.03
C GLY A 128 -16.74 -5.35 -2.10
N TYR A 129 -17.62 -5.87 -1.24
CA TYR A 129 -17.23 -6.90 -0.27
C TYR A 129 -16.52 -8.07 -0.95
N CYS A 130 -17.04 -8.65 -2.03
CA CYS A 130 -16.38 -9.80 -2.67
C CYS A 130 -15.08 -9.44 -3.42
N ASP A 131 -14.78 -8.16 -3.61
CA ASP A 131 -13.54 -7.72 -4.25
C ASP A 131 -12.37 -7.61 -3.27
N HIS A 132 -12.56 -8.00 -2.01
CA HIS A 132 -11.45 -8.09 -1.07
C HIS A 132 -10.49 -9.21 -1.48
N ILE A 133 -9.22 -8.93 -1.31
CA ILE A 133 -8.13 -9.90 -1.47
C ILE A 133 -7.06 -9.56 -0.46
N PHE A 134 -6.41 -10.60 0.05
CA PHE A 134 -5.49 -10.50 1.16
C PHE A 134 -4.31 -11.45 0.94
N ILE A 135 -3.18 -11.16 1.60
CA ILE A 135 -2.14 -12.16 1.86
C ILE A 135 -2.16 -12.58 3.32
N ALA A 136 -1.91 -13.86 3.56
CA ALA A 136 -1.94 -14.47 4.87
C ALA A 136 -0.73 -15.35 5.15
N ASN A 137 -0.29 -15.34 6.40
CA ASN A 137 0.65 -16.31 6.93
C ASN A 137 0.24 -16.68 8.36
N SER A 138 -0.48 -17.80 8.48
CA SER A 138 -0.99 -18.23 9.78
C SER A 138 0.04 -18.91 10.66
N ALA A 139 0.98 -19.62 10.03
CA ALA A 139 2.06 -20.30 10.72
C ALA A 139 2.97 -19.32 11.48
N ALA A 140 3.19 -18.12 10.95
CA ALA A 140 3.94 -17.07 11.63
C ALA A 140 3.24 -16.56 12.88
N VAL A 141 1.93 -16.33 12.82
CA VAL A 141 1.14 -15.89 13.99
C VAL A 141 1.15 -16.99 15.07
N GLU A 142 1.02 -18.25 14.68
CA GLU A 142 1.18 -19.40 15.58
C GLU A 142 2.59 -19.44 16.21
N ALA A 143 3.63 -19.23 15.42
CA ALA A 143 5.00 -19.23 15.92
C ALA A 143 5.29 -18.09 16.91
N ILE A 144 4.76 -16.89 16.67
CA ILE A 144 4.88 -15.75 17.58
C ILE A 144 4.15 -16.03 18.89
N THR A 145 2.92 -16.53 18.80
CA THR A 145 2.07 -16.77 19.99
C THR A 145 2.49 -17.99 20.81
N ALA A 146 3.25 -18.94 20.22
CA ALA A 146 3.86 -20.04 20.96
C ALA A 146 4.85 -19.56 22.04
N GLY A 147 5.48 -18.39 21.86
CA GLY A 147 6.44 -17.79 22.79
C GLY A 147 5.84 -16.84 23.83
N GLY A 148 4.55 -16.48 23.71
CA GLY A 148 3.89 -15.53 24.61
C GLY A 148 2.58 -14.98 24.03
N SER A 149 1.85 -14.19 24.82
CA SER A 149 0.51 -13.71 24.45
C SER A 149 0.49 -12.45 23.59
N ALA A 150 1.63 -11.80 23.37
CA ALA A 150 1.72 -10.56 22.62
C ALA A 150 2.23 -10.82 21.20
N VAL A 151 1.51 -10.30 20.20
CA VAL A 151 1.92 -10.29 18.81
C VAL A 151 2.35 -8.88 18.44
N TYR A 152 3.55 -8.74 17.89
CA TYR A 152 4.05 -7.47 17.34
C TYR A 152 4.22 -7.63 15.84
N GLY A 153 3.60 -6.73 15.08
CA GLY A 153 3.77 -6.63 13.63
C GLY A 153 4.19 -5.22 13.25
N ARG A 154 5.01 -5.10 12.20
CA ARG A 154 5.38 -3.82 11.60
C ARG A 154 5.15 -3.92 10.10
N LEU A 155 4.41 -2.95 9.56
CA LEU A 155 4.14 -2.82 8.14
C LEU A 155 4.47 -1.39 7.71
N PHE A 156 5.01 -1.25 6.50
CA PHE A 156 5.16 0.03 5.83
C PHE A 156 4.09 0.12 4.74
N VAL A 157 3.07 0.95 4.96
CA VAL A 157 1.87 1.00 4.11
C VAL A 157 1.83 2.34 3.38
N ARG A 158 1.57 2.27 2.08
CA ARG A 158 1.22 3.42 1.25
C ARG A 158 -0.17 3.19 0.67
N PHE A 159 -1.07 4.15 0.87
CA PHE A 159 -2.34 4.19 0.16
C PHE A 159 -2.17 4.97 -1.15
N ALA A 160 -2.69 4.44 -2.26
CA ALA A 160 -2.65 5.10 -3.56
C ALA A 160 -3.55 6.35 -3.57
N ASP A 161 -4.70 6.26 -2.90
CA ASP A 161 -5.69 7.32 -2.76
C ASP A 161 -5.92 7.70 -1.29
N PRO A 162 -6.40 8.93 -1.01
CA PRO A 162 -6.89 9.29 0.31
C PRO A 162 -8.03 8.36 0.76
N LEU A 163 -8.09 8.04 2.05
CA LEU A 163 -9.20 7.28 2.60
C LEU A 163 -10.50 8.10 2.49
N GLY A 164 -11.52 7.48 1.88
CA GLY A 164 -12.87 8.05 1.78
C GLY A 164 -13.61 8.06 3.12
N GLN A 165 -14.90 8.38 3.07
CA GLN A 165 -15.78 8.37 4.27
C GLN A 165 -16.24 6.96 4.67
N GLY A 166 -16.05 5.99 3.79
CA GLY A 166 -16.43 4.60 4.02
C GLY A 166 -15.63 3.91 5.10
N HIS A 167 -16.22 2.90 5.74
CA HIS A 167 -15.47 2.03 6.64
C HIS A 167 -14.55 1.13 5.80
N VAL A 168 -13.24 1.28 6.01
CA VAL A 168 -12.21 0.54 5.29
C VAL A 168 -11.42 -0.35 6.20
N THR A 169 -11.14 -1.54 5.71
CA THR A 169 -10.27 -2.49 6.40
C THR A 169 -9.03 -2.67 5.58
N PHE A 170 -7.87 -2.46 6.18
CA PHE A 170 -6.61 -2.86 5.57
C PHE A 170 -5.83 -3.91 6.32
N LEU A 171 -6.25 -4.31 7.52
CA LEU A 171 -5.68 -5.43 8.24
C LEU A 171 -6.80 -6.14 8.98
N THR A 172 -6.80 -7.46 8.93
CA THR A 172 -7.68 -8.35 9.67
C THR A 172 -6.84 -9.40 10.37
N LEU A 173 -7.27 -9.74 11.56
CA LEU A 173 -6.69 -10.77 12.41
C LEU A 173 -7.83 -11.70 12.76
N ARG A 174 -7.69 -12.99 12.42
CA ARG A 174 -8.64 -13.97 12.92
C ARG A 174 -8.48 -14.05 14.44
N ASP A 175 -9.56 -13.77 15.16
CA ASP A 175 -9.59 -13.81 16.62
C ASP A 175 -10.53 -14.91 17.12
N ASP A 176 -9.96 -15.85 17.88
CA ASP A 176 -10.72 -16.91 18.54
C ASP A 176 -11.68 -16.35 19.61
N ALA A 177 -11.39 -15.18 20.18
CA ALA A 177 -12.27 -14.51 21.13
C ALA A 177 -13.59 -14.03 20.49
N ASP A 178 -13.63 -13.83 19.16
CA ASP A 178 -14.86 -13.54 18.40
C ASP A 178 -15.57 -14.82 17.92
N GLY A 179 -15.22 -15.98 18.53
CA GLY A 179 -15.75 -17.29 18.15
C GLY A 179 -15.18 -17.79 16.84
N GLY A 180 -13.99 -17.31 16.46
CA GLY A 180 -13.44 -17.48 15.13
C GLY A 180 -14.42 -16.94 14.11
N ARG A 181 -14.63 -15.63 14.08
CA ARG A 181 -15.42 -14.93 13.05
C ARG A 181 -14.61 -13.89 12.31
#